data_AF-A0A073IX68-F1
#
_entry.id   AF-A0A073IX68-F1
#
_cell.length_a   1.000
_cell.length_b   1.000
_cell.length_c   1.000
_cell.angle_alpha   90.00
_cell.angle_beta   90.00
_cell.angle_gamma   90.00
#
_symmetry.space_group_name_H-M   'P 1'
#
loop_
_entity.id
_entity.type
_entity.pdbx_description
1 polymer ?
#
loop_
_entity_poly.entity_id
_entity_poly.type
_entity_poly.pdbx_seq_one_letter_code
_entity_poly.pdbx_strand_id
1 'polypeptide(L)'
;MVQLAAKFGIGNGVGNWQYDEEVGLLEFHFPDGKICETPLETIGSWFEPRNEFLWSWGNEYISEYQTAVAQKAQEFGEQRGFRPLTSKLVWLSLDDAWHLAKVAASVSKSKGVYAAPVSETLQMFFAITDPKWRPEH
;
A
#
# COMPACT_ATOMS: atom_id res chain seq x y z
N MET A 1 -0.81 -5.61 -12.78
CA MET A 1 -1.24 -4.24 -13.19
C MET A 1 -2.42 -4.28 -14.16
N VAL A 2 -2.34 -4.94 -15.34
CA VAL A 2 -3.43 -5.02 -16.34
C VAL A 2 -4.78 -5.51 -15.76
N GLN A 3 -4.76 -6.38 -14.75
CA GLN A 3 -5.98 -6.94 -14.18
C GLN A 3 -6.73 -5.99 -13.22
N LEU A 4 -6.06 -5.09 -12.49
CA LEU A 4 -6.72 -4.17 -11.55
C LEU A 4 -7.47 -3.07 -12.29
N ALA A 5 -6.78 -2.42 -13.23
CA ALA A 5 -7.35 -1.44 -14.14
C ALA A 5 -8.57 -1.97 -14.90
N ALA A 6 -8.46 -3.16 -15.49
CA ALA A 6 -9.51 -3.73 -16.31
C ALA A 6 -10.71 -4.26 -15.50
N LYS A 7 -10.50 -4.82 -14.30
CA LYS A 7 -11.59 -5.43 -13.49
C LYS A 7 -12.22 -4.48 -12.48
N PHE A 8 -11.43 -3.56 -11.94
CA PHE A 8 -11.81 -2.73 -10.80
C PHE A 8 -11.64 -1.24 -11.05
N GLY A 9 -11.15 -0.82 -12.22
CA GLY A 9 -10.90 0.59 -12.53
C GLY A 9 -9.68 1.21 -11.82
N ILE A 10 -9.05 0.48 -10.89
CA ILE A 10 -7.93 0.97 -10.07
C ILE A 10 -6.71 1.22 -10.95
N GLY A 11 -6.19 2.45 -10.91
CA GLY A 11 -5.00 2.86 -11.67
C GLY A 11 -5.30 3.47 -13.06
N ASN A 12 -6.57 3.66 -13.42
CA ASN A 12 -6.95 4.31 -14.68
C ASN A 12 -6.87 5.85 -14.67
N GLY A 13 -6.46 6.45 -13.54
CA GLY A 13 -6.36 7.91 -13.39
C GLY A 13 -7.70 8.63 -13.22
N VAL A 14 -8.76 7.89 -12.86
CA VAL A 14 -10.11 8.41 -12.66
C VAL A 14 -10.64 8.01 -11.29
N GLY A 15 -11.42 8.88 -10.67
CA GLY A 15 -12.01 8.66 -9.34
C GLY A 15 -11.17 9.24 -8.22
N ASN A 16 -11.59 8.98 -6.99
CA ASN A 16 -10.90 9.36 -5.76
C ASN A 16 -10.69 8.13 -4.89
N TRP A 17 -9.85 8.26 -3.87
CA TRP A 17 -9.62 7.23 -2.88
C TRP A 17 -9.88 7.80 -1.48
N GLN A 18 -10.28 6.92 -0.57
CA GLN A 18 -10.33 7.19 0.86
C GLN A 18 -10.02 5.90 1.62
N TYR A 19 -9.55 6.01 2.84
CA TYR A 19 -9.47 4.86 3.73
C TYR A 19 -10.23 5.14 5.03
N ASP A 20 -10.70 4.08 5.64
CA ASP A 20 -11.33 4.11 6.96
C ASP A 20 -10.50 3.19 7.87
N GLU A 21 -9.81 3.79 8.84
CA GLU A 21 -8.98 3.05 9.81
C GLU A 21 -9.82 2.23 10.78
N GLU A 22 -11.04 2.68 11.11
CA GLU A 22 -11.93 1.97 12.03
C GLU A 22 -12.51 0.72 11.37
N VAL A 23 -12.95 0.85 10.13
CA VAL A 23 -13.51 -0.25 9.33
C VAL A 23 -12.41 -1.13 8.73
N GLY A 24 -11.19 -0.60 8.55
CA GLY A 24 -10.06 -1.31 7.98
C GLY A 24 -10.18 -1.52 6.47
N LEU A 25 -10.70 -0.53 5.74
CA LEU A 25 -10.88 -0.58 4.29
C LEU A 25 -10.18 0.57 3.57
N LEU A 26 -9.62 0.26 2.41
CA LEU A 26 -9.25 1.22 1.38
C LEU A 26 -10.30 1.18 0.27
N GLU A 27 -10.86 2.34 -0.05
CA GLU A 27 -11.95 2.51 -0.99
C GLU A 27 -11.54 3.37 -2.19
N PHE A 28 -12.03 2.97 -3.36
CA PHE A 28 -11.89 3.69 -4.62
C PHE A 28 -13.28 4.07 -5.10
N HIS A 29 -13.51 5.38 -5.24
CA HIS A 29 -14.78 5.98 -5.61
C HIS A 29 -14.74 6.43 -7.06
N PHE A 30 -15.65 5.92 -7.87
CA PHE A 30 -15.69 6.20 -9.31
C PHE A 30 -16.78 7.22 -9.67
N PRO A 31 -16.63 7.97 -10.78
CA PRO A 31 -17.60 8.99 -11.19
C PRO A 31 -19.01 8.47 -11.47
N ASP A 32 -19.15 7.17 -11.77
CA ASP A 32 -20.45 6.51 -11.97
C ASP A 32 -21.13 6.08 -10.66
N GLY A 33 -20.56 6.48 -9.51
CA GLY A 33 -21.08 6.18 -8.17
C GLY A 33 -20.66 4.81 -7.64
N LYS A 34 -19.95 3.99 -8.41
CA LYS A 34 -19.46 2.69 -7.92
C LYS A 34 -18.31 2.87 -6.95
N ILE A 35 -18.22 1.94 -6.01
CA ILE A 35 -17.13 1.88 -5.03
C ILE A 35 -16.47 0.50 -5.13
N CYS A 36 -15.15 0.49 -5.32
CA CYS A 36 -14.34 -0.71 -5.12
C CYS A 36 -13.63 -0.61 -3.78
N GLU A 37 -13.66 -1.66 -2.97
CA GLU A 37 -13.02 -1.71 -1.66
C GLU A 37 -12.05 -2.88 -1.57
N THR A 38 -11.01 -2.75 -0.74
CA THR A 38 -10.05 -3.79 -0.38
C THR A 38 -9.68 -3.61 1.10
N PRO A 39 -9.23 -4.67 1.81
CA PRO A 39 -8.66 -4.51 3.14
C PRO A 39 -7.55 -3.45 3.18
N LEU A 40 -7.54 -2.64 4.24
CA LEU A 40 -6.52 -1.62 4.48
C LEU A 40 -5.22 -2.29 4.93
N GLU A 41 -4.31 -2.48 3.98
CA GLU A 41 -3.00 -3.09 4.19
C GLU A 41 -1.90 -2.08 3.84
N THR A 42 -1.40 -1.38 4.85
CA THR A 42 -0.35 -0.38 4.70
C THR A 42 1.01 -1.06 4.61
N ILE A 43 1.77 -0.74 3.55
CA ILE A 43 3.14 -1.21 3.34
C ILE A 43 4.13 -0.27 4.04
N GLY A 44 3.94 1.04 3.88
CA GLY A 44 4.80 2.06 4.45
C GLY A 44 4.51 3.44 3.88
N SER A 45 5.31 4.42 4.29
CA SER A 45 5.22 5.80 3.82
C SER A 45 6.58 6.33 3.38
N TRP A 46 6.58 7.13 2.31
CA TRP A 46 7.76 7.83 1.82
C TRP A 46 7.61 9.33 2.05
N PHE A 47 8.61 9.92 2.69
CA PHE A 47 8.65 11.34 3.04
C PHE A 47 9.71 12.06 2.20
N GLU A 48 9.23 12.92 1.29
CA GLU A 48 10.03 13.59 0.26
C GLU A 48 11.19 14.42 0.82
N PRO A 49 11.02 15.26 1.85
CA PRO A 49 12.08 16.17 2.31
C PRO A 49 13.35 15.48 2.81
N ARG A 50 13.25 14.18 3.13
CA ARG A 50 14.36 13.37 3.62
C ARG A 50 14.70 12.19 2.72
N ASN A 51 13.94 11.97 1.65
CA ASN A 51 14.02 10.76 0.84
C ASN A 51 14.04 9.52 1.75
N GLU A 52 13.06 9.39 2.64
CA GLU A 52 13.03 8.28 3.60
C GLU A 52 11.74 7.48 3.49
N PHE A 53 11.87 6.16 3.55
CA PHE A 53 10.77 5.20 3.57
C PHE A 53 10.68 4.57 4.96
N LEU A 54 9.55 4.78 5.62
CA LEU A 54 9.21 4.15 6.89
C LEU A 54 8.29 2.96 6.63
N TRP A 55 8.74 1.76 6.96
CA TRP A 55 7.91 0.57 6.91
C TRP A 55 6.78 0.64 7.94
N SER A 56 5.59 0.17 7.57
CA SER A 56 4.44 0.19 8.47
C SER A 56 4.61 -0.72 9.70
N TRP A 57 5.26 -1.89 9.55
CA TRP A 57 5.62 -2.75 10.68
C TRP A 57 6.57 -2.08 11.68
N GLY A 58 7.29 -1.04 11.24
CA GLY A 58 8.18 -0.23 12.06
C GLY A 58 7.52 1.02 12.66
N ASN A 59 6.25 1.29 12.34
CA ASN A 59 5.51 2.48 12.74
C ASN A 59 4.45 2.13 13.78
N GLU A 60 4.68 2.54 15.03
CA GLU A 60 3.81 2.23 16.19
C GLU A 60 2.42 2.88 16.12
N TYR A 61 2.22 3.86 15.23
CA TYR A 61 0.93 4.50 15.02
C TYR A 61 0.04 3.74 14.03
N ILE A 62 0.56 2.72 13.34
CA ILE A 62 -0.22 1.87 12.46
C ILE A 62 -0.53 0.57 13.19
N SER A 63 -1.81 0.20 13.25
CA SER A 63 -2.20 -1.03 13.91
C SER A 63 -1.69 -2.26 13.18
N GLU A 64 -1.27 -3.28 13.93
CA GLU A 64 -0.66 -4.50 13.39
C GLU A 64 -1.55 -5.19 12.33
N TYR A 65 -2.88 -5.13 12.48
CA TYR A 65 -3.82 -5.72 11.51
C TYR A 65 -3.74 -5.09 10.12
N GLN A 66 -3.17 -3.88 9.98
CA GLN A 66 -2.95 -3.20 8.70
C GLN A 66 -1.53 -3.42 8.16
N THR A 67 -0.69 -4.23 8.81
CA THR A 67 0.74 -4.34 8.47
C THR A 67 1.14 -5.72 7.96
N ALA A 68 0.20 -6.64 7.76
CA ALA A 68 0.50 -8.03 7.44
C ALA A 68 1.34 -8.18 6.16
N VAL A 69 1.10 -7.35 5.14
CA VAL A 69 1.93 -7.34 3.92
C VAL A 69 3.37 -6.86 4.21
N ALA A 70 3.53 -5.83 5.04
CA ALA A 70 4.83 -5.29 5.41
C ALA A 70 5.62 -6.27 6.30
N GLN A 71 4.96 -6.92 7.26
CA GLN A 71 5.55 -7.96 8.11
C GLN A 71 6.08 -9.13 7.29
N LYS A 72 5.32 -9.62 6.30
CA LYS A 72 5.82 -10.66 5.36
C LYS A 72 7.05 -10.22 4.59
N ALA A 73 7.15 -8.93 4.22
CA ALA A 73 8.35 -8.40 3.58
C ALA A 73 9.55 -8.40 4.54
N GLN A 74 9.33 -8.04 5.81
CA GLN A 74 10.34 -8.09 6.86
C GLN A 74 10.86 -9.53 7.06
N GLU A 75 9.96 -10.49 7.27
CA GLU A 75 10.29 -11.91 7.44
C GLU A 75 11.10 -12.45 6.25
N PHE A 76 10.69 -12.08 5.03
CA PHE A 76 11.43 -12.44 3.82
C PHE A 76 12.82 -11.80 3.78
N GLY A 77 12.94 -10.55 4.20
CA GLY A 77 14.21 -9.84 4.34
C GLY A 77 15.16 -10.51 5.32
N GLU A 78 14.65 -10.94 6.49
CA GLU A 78 15.40 -11.64 7.52
C GLU A 78 15.96 -12.97 7.00
N GLN A 79 15.13 -13.76 6.31
CA GLN A 79 15.55 -15.03 5.70
C GLN A 79 16.63 -14.87 4.62
N ARG A 80 16.70 -13.71 3.98
CA ARG A 80 17.60 -13.42 2.86
C ARG A 80 18.79 -12.53 3.23
N GLY A 81 18.83 -12.01 4.46
CA GLY A 81 19.82 -11.02 4.88
C GLY A 81 19.73 -9.68 4.12
N PHE A 82 18.55 -9.31 3.62
CA PHE A 82 18.36 -8.11 2.80
C PHE A 82 17.89 -6.92 3.64
N ARG A 83 18.87 -6.13 4.09
CA ARG A 83 18.67 -5.03 5.06
C ARG A 83 17.55 -4.03 4.72
N PRO A 84 17.32 -3.60 3.46
CA PRO A 84 16.25 -2.65 3.16
C PRO A 84 14.84 -3.11 3.56
N LEU A 85 14.60 -4.41 3.76
CA LEU A 85 13.32 -4.94 4.23
C LEU A 85 13.25 -5.10 5.76
N THR A 86 14.39 -5.07 6.45
CA THR A 86 14.50 -5.33 7.90
C THR A 86 14.88 -4.08 8.70
N SER A 87 15.20 -2.98 8.03
CA SER A 87 15.42 -1.68 8.66
C SER A 87 14.10 -0.89 8.68
N LYS A 88 13.63 -0.49 9.86
CA LYS A 88 12.36 0.26 10.03
C LYS A 88 12.29 1.48 9.10
N LEU A 89 13.37 2.26 9.06
CA LEU A 89 13.52 3.47 8.25
C LEU A 89 14.68 3.26 7.26
N VAL A 90 14.45 3.63 6.00
CA VAL A 90 15.44 3.48 4.91
C VAL A 90 15.51 4.78 4.11
N TRP A 91 16.71 5.30 3.87
CA TRP A 91 16.91 6.48 3.03
C TRP A 91 17.10 6.07 1.57
N LEU A 92 16.15 6.44 0.72
CA LEU A 92 16.07 6.02 -0.68
C LEU A 92 15.15 6.93 -1.51
N SER A 93 15.32 6.86 -2.83
CA SER A 93 14.50 7.62 -3.79
C SER A 93 13.05 7.13 -3.81
N LEU A 94 12.12 7.93 -4.35
CA LEU A 94 10.74 7.47 -4.55
C LEU A 94 10.67 6.23 -5.46
N ASP A 95 11.54 6.14 -6.48
CA ASP A 95 11.59 4.98 -7.37
C ASP A 95 12.00 3.70 -6.62
N ASP A 96 12.95 3.80 -5.69
CA ASP A 96 13.34 2.69 -4.82
C ASP A 96 12.25 2.34 -3.81
N ALA A 97 11.49 3.32 -3.30
CA ALA A 97 10.33 3.07 -2.45
C ALA A 97 9.27 2.24 -3.20
N TRP A 98 9.02 2.56 -4.46
CA TRP A 98 8.18 1.74 -5.34
C TRP A 98 8.71 0.32 -5.52
N HIS A 99 10.03 0.14 -5.65
CA HIS A 99 10.62 -1.19 -5.72
C HIS A 99 10.41 -1.99 -4.44
N LEU A 100 10.62 -1.39 -3.27
CA LEU A 100 10.36 -2.05 -1.98
C LEU A 100 8.89 -2.42 -1.82
N ALA A 101 7.96 -1.53 -2.17
CA ALA A 101 6.54 -1.80 -2.10
C ALA A 101 6.11 -2.94 -3.05
N LYS A 102 6.67 -2.99 -4.26
CA LYS A 102 6.45 -4.10 -5.20
C LYS A 102 7.00 -5.43 -4.68
N VAL A 103 8.16 -5.42 -4.01
CA VAL A 103 8.70 -6.62 -3.35
C VAL A 103 7.74 -7.10 -2.26
N ALA A 104 7.27 -6.20 -1.39
CA ALA A 104 6.31 -6.54 -0.34
C ALA A 104 5.04 -7.19 -0.92
N ALA A 105 4.43 -6.55 -1.93
CA ALA A 105 3.26 -7.08 -2.61
C ALA A 105 3.50 -8.43 -3.31
N SER A 106 4.69 -8.64 -3.87
CA SER A 106 5.05 -9.91 -4.53
C SER A 106 5.17 -11.05 -3.50
N VAL A 107 5.88 -10.81 -2.40
CA VAL A 107 6.07 -11.77 -1.31
C VAL A 107 4.73 -12.16 -0.67
N SER A 108 3.84 -11.19 -0.47
CA SER A 108 2.51 -11.43 0.10
C SER A 108 1.48 -11.96 -0.89
N LYS A 109 1.82 -12.03 -2.19
CA LYS A 109 0.90 -12.39 -3.29
C LYS A 109 -0.28 -11.43 -3.43
N SER A 110 -0.09 -10.16 -3.08
CA SER A 110 -1.07 -9.09 -3.32
C SER A 110 -1.31 -8.89 -4.82
N LYS A 111 -2.48 -8.35 -5.19
CA LYS A 111 -2.86 -8.07 -6.59
C LYS A 111 -2.14 -6.85 -7.17
N GLY A 112 -1.68 -5.95 -6.31
CA GLY A 112 -0.90 -4.77 -6.69
C GLY A 112 -0.56 -3.89 -5.50
N VAL A 113 0.00 -2.72 -5.83
CA VAL A 113 0.32 -1.63 -4.90
C VAL A 113 -0.42 -0.40 -5.37
N TYR A 114 -1.04 0.31 -4.44
CA TYR A 114 -1.57 1.64 -4.66
C TYR A 114 -0.73 2.64 -3.86
N ALA A 115 -0.32 3.73 -4.49
CA ALA A 115 0.39 4.79 -3.80
C ALA A 115 -0.49 6.05 -3.76
N ALA A 116 -0.66 6.59 -2.57
CA ALA A 116 -1.59 7.64 -2.25
C ALA A 116 -0.82 8.86 -1.74
N PRO A 117 -0.87 10.01 -2.44
CA PRO A 117 -0.34 11.26 -1.88
C PRO A 117 -1.29 11.73 -0.77
N VAL A 118 -0.86 11.65 0.50
CA VAL A 118 -1.67 12.06 1.66
C VAL A 118 -1.41 13.51 2.06
N SER A 119 -0.27 14.07 1.61
CA SER A 119 0.06 15.49 1.65
C SER A 119 0.99 15.83 0.48
N GLU A 120 1.42 17.10 0.37
CA GLU A 120 2.40 17.52 -0.64
C GLU A 120 3.75 16.79 -0.53
N THR A 121 4.08 16.25 0.66
CA THR A 121 5.41 15.69 0.96
C THR A 121 5.38 14.23 1.43
N LEU A 122 4.19 13.67 1.66
CA LEU A 122 4.02 12.33 2.20
C LEU A 122 3.22 11.45 1.24
N GLN A 123 3.81 10.33 0.84
CA GLN A 123 3.18 9.32 0.00
C GLN A 123 3.05 8.00 0.76
N MET A 124 1.83 7.52 0.94
CA MET A 124 1.57 6.22 1.54
C MET A 124 1.48 5.14 0.46
N PHE A 125 1.94 3.93 0.79
CA PHE A 125 1.85 2.75 -0.06
C PHE A 125 0.96 1.72 0.58
N PHE A 126 -0.09 1.31 -0.14
CA PHE A 126 -1.05 0.30 0.28
C PHE A 126 -0.98 -0.90 -0.64
N ALA A 127 -1.19 -2.09 -0.09
CA ALA A 127 -1.34 -3.32 -0.85
C ALA A 127 -2.80 -3.52 -1.25
N ILE A 128 -3.03 -3.90 -2.51
CA ILE A 128 -4.34 -4.33 -2.98
C ILE A 128 -4.41 -5.85 -2.84
N THR A 129 -5.06 -6.36 -1.79
CA THR A 129 -5.06 -7.79 -1.44
C THR A 129 -6.29 -8.51 -1.97
N ASP A 130 -7.48 -8.01 -1.67
CA ASP A 130 -8.77 -8.60 -2.05
C ASP A 130 -9.77 -7.52 -2.52
N PRO A 131 -9.54 -6.93 -3.72
CA PRO A 131 -10.43 -5.91 -4.25
C PRO A 131 -11.77 -6.49 -4.66
N LYS A 132 -12.86 -5.82 -4.29
CA LYS A 132 -14.23 -6.17 -4.66
C LYS A 132 -15.09 -4.92 -4.87
N TRP A 133 -16.07 -5.02 -5.76
CA TRP A 133 -17.10 -3.99 -5.88
C TRP A 133 -18.03 -4.05 -4.67
N ARG A 134 -18.30 -2.91 -4.06
CA ARG A 134 -19.32 -2.78 -3.02
C ARG A 134 -20.70 -3.09 -3.65
N PRO A 135 -21.52 -3.96 -3.02
CA PRO A 135 -22.87 -4.23 -3.51
C PRO A 135 -23.71 -2.94 -3.57
N GLU A 136 -24.47 -2.75 -4.64
CA GLU A 136 -25.50 -1.71 -4.71
C GLU A 136 -26.65 -2.11 -3.76
N HIS A 137 -27.12 -1.16 -2.95
CA HIS A 137 -28.27 -1.33 -2.06
C HIS A 137 -29.60 -1.09 -2.78
#